data_AF-A0A2D6X8S5-F1
#
_entry.id   AF-A0A2D6X8S5-F1
#
_cell.length_a   1.000
_cell.length_b   1.000
_cell.length_c   1.000
_cell.angle_alpha   90.00
_cell.angle_beta   90.00
_cell.angle_gamma   90.00
#
_symmetry.space_group_name_H-M   'P 1'
#
loop_
_entity.id
_entity.type
_entity.pdbx_description
1 polymer ?
#
loop_
_entity_poly.entity_id
_entity_poly.type
_entity_poly.pdbx_seq_one_letter_code
_entity_poly.pdbx_strand_id
1 'polypeptide(L)'
;MSDLRNILKEEYTKRERTVTPHSLMGMIEEIMSIPLSNLHDTEIPIDALNEAERFSMSIPIPKLNPNEAWGDPNSQSRKDIERIFASITRQPSVQARIDHINSFVDPALAKRKGTGMRFNAILNMMMIIEALQACLNDYSESASGFVFEGFMAAVTGGKQISGRVGGTLPIEDFVTGDDEPVSLKLLSPNTPIHGSFTNLVDYLFIRGGSGVSQIKYLIGRKNSDGDDVSELGLWDFIIDRNNFIDVMRESKNESGLLGKMAEPLAQHIAAWQDSPEWRLQMFEILKETPGYTKNKGMFYKNLDDTGTFDDKANAPADPQKKRDQFARRTGIQGVGLWAKKQAREDADSGESNFEGFISQQGLEDQEEKILKALQRIYNTAFAEASTQLGESYFGSFHEREKRLMAEEQVLTESGKDGGSQWSISATEMTKMDQIAEVVYYGTLNLSTKNIKACADIYIKKMGEDMMTLLETTKDFTQNIGKYFSSDRRSTAMRANQKAQEEGTEVVSLLAQAPATTDTEI
;
A
#
# COMPACT_ATOMS: atom_id res chain seq x y z
N MET A 1 13.14 -36.10 27.08
CA MET A 1 12.03 -35.47 26.32
C MET A 1 10.96 -34.86 27.23
N SER A 2 10.74 -35.36 28.46
CA SER A 2 9.84 -34.71 29.45
C SER A 2 10.37 -33.37 29.96
N ASP A 3 11.69 -33.29 30.17
CA ASP A 3 12.29 -32.14 30.85
C ASP A 3 12.34 -30.89 29.97
N LEU A 4 12.57 -31.08 28.66
CA LEU A 4 12.50 -29.98 27.68
C LEU A 4 11.09 -29.39 27.59
N ARG A 5 10.06 -30.22 27.75
CA ARG A 5 8.65 -29.81 27.70
C ARG A 5 8.25 -29.05 28.96
N ASN A 6 8.84 -29.39 30.10
CA ASN A 6 8.64 -28.68 31.37
C ASN A 6 9.39 -27.35 31.39
N ILE A 7 10.63 -27.31 30.90
CA ILE A 7 11.42 -26.07 30.75
C ILE A 7 10.74 -25.09 29.79
N LEU A 8 10.25 -25.57 28.65
CA LEU A 8 9.51 -24.73 27.69
C LEU A 8 8.19 -24.22 28.26
N LYS A 9 7.49 -24.99 29.11
CA LYS A 9 6.28 -24.52 29.82
C LYS A 9 6.62 -23.45 30.85
N GLU A 10 7.70 -23.63 31.62
CA GLU A 10 8.18 -22.63 32.58
C GLU A 10 8.59 -21.31 31.88
N GLU A 11 9.31 -21.39 30.77
CA GLU A 11 9.75 -20.21 30.02
C GLU A 11 8.59 -19.52 29.27
N TYR A 12 7.59 -20.26 28.79
CA TYR A 12 6.40 -19.65 28.19
C TYR A 12 5.54 -18.91 29.23
N THR A 13 5.47 -19.43 30.45
CA THR A 13 4.71 -18.78 31.55
C THR A 13 5.42 -17.53 32.09
N LYS A 14 6.75 -17.40 31.91
CA LYS A 14 7.50 -16.18 32.27
C LYS A 14 7.32 -15.01 31.30
N ARG A 15 6.79 -15.23 30.08
CA ARG A 15 6.66 -14.18 29.04
C ARG A 15 5.30 -13.47 28.99
N GLU A 16 4.36 -13.80 29.86
CA GLU A 16 3.22 -12.92 30.18
C GLU A 16 3.54 -12.04 31.39
N ARG A 17 4.62 -11.26 31.32
CA ARG A 17 4.77 -10.11 32.22
C ARG A 17 4.18 -8.90 31.53
N THR A 18 2.87 -8.70 31.68
CA THR A 18 2.34 -7.33 31.71
C THR A 18 3.19 -6.56 32.71
N VAL A 19 3.87 -5.51 32.26
CA VAL A 19 4.61 -4.61 33.15
C VAL A 19 3.56 -3.96 34.06
N THR A 20 3.44 -4.47 35.27
CA THR A 20 2.58 -3.92 36.30
C THR A 20 3.43 -3.01 37.20
N PRO A 21 2.82 -2.04 37.90
CA PRO A 21 3.53 -1.26 38.91
C PRO A 21 4.26 -2.15 39.94
N HIS A 22 3.72 -3.34 40.23
CA HIS A 22 4.35 -4.34 41.09
C HIS A 22 5.60 -4.99 40.48
N SER A 23 5.61 -5.27 39.18
CA SER A 23 6.81 -5.83 38.52
C SER A 23 7.92 -4.79 38.38
N LEU A 24 7.57 -3.51 38.21
CA LEU A 24 8.53 -2.39 38.22
C LEU A 24 9.15 -2.21 39.60
N MET A 25 8.34 -2.25 40.67
CA MET A 25 8.85 -2.21 42.04
C MET A 25 9.75 -3.41 42.35
N GLY A 26 9.42 -4.61 41.87
CA GLY A 26 10.28 -5.79 42.03
C GLY A 26 11.64 -5.66 41.33
N MET A 27 11.70 -5.04 40.15
CA MET A 27 12.97 -4.78 39.45
C MET A 27 13.80 -3.69 40.15
N ILE A 28 13.15 -2.69 40.75
CA ILE A 28 13.80 -1.67 41.57
C ILE A 28 14.37 -2.29 42.85
N GLU A 29 13.63 -3.17 43.52
CA GLU A 29 14.10 -3.92 44.69
C GLU A 29 15.28 -4.84 44.37
N GLU A 30 15.28 -5.49 43.20
CA GLU A 30 16.38 -6.33 42.73
C GLU A 30 17.67 -5.53 42.53
N ILE A 31 17.59 -4.34 41.91
CA ILE A 31 18.72 -3.41 41.77
C ILE A 31 19.18 -2.87 43.12
N MET A 32 18.26 -2.62 44.06
CA MET A 32 18.56 -2.17 45.42
C MET A 32 19.19 -3.25 46.31
N SER A 33 19.07 -4.53 45.95
CA SER A 33 19.69 -5.65 46.67
C SER A 33 21.17 -5.85 46.34
N ILE A 34 21.69 -5.13 45.33
CA ILE A 34 23.10 -5.14 44.97
C ILE A 34 23.89 -4.41 46.09
N PRO A 35 24.83 -5.09 46.78
CA PRO A 35 25.61 -4.46 47.85
C PRO A 35 26.38 -3.23 47.34
N LEU A 36 26.21 -2.08 48.02
CA LEU A 36 26.86 -0.79 47.72
C LEU A 36 28.40 -0.85 47.62
N SER A 37 29.04 -1.93 48.07
CA SER A 37 30.49 -2.13 47.99
C SER A 37 31.02 -2.25 46.55
N ASN A 38 30.15 -2.42 45.55
CA ASN A 38 30.55 -2.55 44.14
C ASN A 38 30.42 -1.26 43.32
N LEU A 39 30.06 -0.12 43.94
CA LEU A 39 29.81 1.16 43.23
C LEU A 39 30.79 2.29 43.61
N HIS A 40 31.76 2.04 44.48
CA HIS A 40 32.82 3.00 44.79
C HIS A 40 34.06 2.69 43.99
N ASP A 41 34.19 3.33 42.83
CA ASP A 41 35.44 3.88 42.32
C ASP A 41 35.14 4.71 41.06
N THR A 42 34.74 5.96 41.25
CA THR A 42 34.97 7.08 40.31
C THR A 42 34.40 8.36 40.95
N GLU A 43 35.25 9.07 41.69
CA GLU A 43 34.96 10.45 42.10
C GLU A 43 35.05 11.36 40.86
N ILE A 44 33.91 11.95 40.45
CA ILE A 44 33.89 13.07 39.52
C ILE A 44 33.59 14.34 40.34
N PRO A 45 34.42 15.41 40.26
CA PRO A 45 34.22 16.64 41.04
C PRO A 45 32.91 17.37 40.69
N ILE A 46 32.16 17.77 41.72
CA ILE A 46 30.80 18.33 41.66
C ILE A 46 30.82 19.87 41.46
N ASP A 47 31.59 20.41 40.51
CA ASP A 47 31.73 21.88 40.38
C ASP A 47 31.65 22.44 38.95
N ALA A 48 30.97 21.77 38.02
CA ALA A 48 30.82 22.29 36.65
C ALA A 48 29.52 21.91 35.92
N LEU A 49 28.36 21.92 36.60
CA LEU A 49 27.08 21.82 35.89
C LEU A 49 26.43 23.20 35.79
N ASN A 50 26.82 23.95 34.75
CA ASN A 50 26.11 25.15 34.32
C ASN A 50 24.68 24.78 33.90
N GLU A 51 23.70 25.54 34.39
CA GLU A 51 22.24 25.49 34.18
C GLU A 51 21.76 25.69 32.71
N ALA A 52 22.57 25.38 31.70
CA ALA A 52 22.27 25.77 30.31
C ALA A 52 22.46 24.67 29.25
N GLU A 53 22.60 23.40 29.61
CA GLU A 53 22.43 22.32 28.64
C GLU A 53 20.93 22.00 28.50
N ARG A 54 20.27 22.79 27.66
CA ARG A 54 18.93 22.46 27.15
C ARG A 54 18.98 21.02 26.61
N PHE A 55 18.24 20.13 27.24
CA PHE A 55 17.88 18.83 26.67
C PHE A 55 17.15 19.05 25.33
N SER A 56 17.87 19.15 24.21
CA SER A 56 17.26 19.14 22.88
C SER A 56 17.08 17.69 22.45
N MET A 57 16.05 17.01 22.94
CA MET A 57 15.63 15.74 22.36
C MET A 57 14.90 16.00 21.04
N SER A 58 15.59 15.77 19.93
CA SER A 58 14.95 15.54 18.64
C SER A 58 14.35 14.13 18.66
N ILE A 59 13.03 13.99 18.73
CA ILE A 59 12.37 12.70 18.54
C ILE A 59 12.24 12.44 17.03
N PRO A 60 12.95 11.44 16.46
CA PRO A 60 12.73 11.04 15.08
C PRO A 60 11.37 10.35 14.98
N ILE A 61 10.43 10.97 14.27
CA ILE A 61 9.18 10.31 13.88
C ILE A 61 9.52 9.31 12.77
N PRO A 62 9.19 8.01 12.90
CA PRO A 62 9.42 7.04 11.84
C PRO A 62 8.66 7.45 10.58
N LYS A 63 9.35 7.50 9.44
CA LYS A 63 8.69 7.70 8.14
C LYS A 63 8.14 6.38 7.63
N LEU A 64 6.85 6.36 7.30
CA LEU A 64 6.24 5.22 6.63
C LEU A 64 6.40 5.37 5.13
N ASN A 65 7.22 4.52 4.52
CA ASN A 65 7.33 4.44 3.07
C ASN A 65 6.31 3.41 2.58
N PRO A 66 5.18 3.83 1.99
CA PRO A 66 4.17 2.92 1.48
C PRO A 66 4.77 2.02 0.41
N ASN A 67 4.38 0.75 0.38
CA ASN A 67 4.86 -0.20 -0.61
C ASN A 67 3.86 -1.35 -0.79
N GLU A 68 4.01 -2.12 -1.86
CA GLU A 68 3.16 -3.28 -2.19
C GLU A 68 3.09 -4.31 -1.05
N ALA A 69 4.13 -4.46 -0.22
CA ALA A 69 4.13 -5.45 0.85
C ALA A 69 3.05 -5.14 1.91
N TRP A 70 2.54 -3.91 1.97
CA TRP A 70 1.41 -3.55 2.81
C TRP A 70 0.14 -4.30 2.41
N GLY A 71 0.03 -4.72 1.14
CA GLY A 71 -1.08 -5.51 0.61
C GLY A 71 -1.07 -6.98 1.05
N ASP A 72 0.05 -7.53 1.54
CA ASP A 72 0.13 -8.91 2.03
C ASP A 72 0.02 -8.96 3.56
N PRO A 73 -1.08 -9.50 4.14
CA PRO A 73 -1.26 -9.65 5.59
C PRO A 73 -0.13 -10.40 6.30
N ASN A 74 0.62 -11.24 5.58
CA ASN A 74 1.68 -12.04 6.16
C ASN A 74 3.03 -11.33 6.21
N SER A 75 3.18 -10.23 5.47
CA SER A 75 4.44 -9.49 5.36
C SER A 75 4.80 -8.82 6.69
N GLN A 76 6.10 -8.64 6.95
CA GLN A 76 6.54 -7.91 8.13
C GLN A 76 6.09 -6.44 8.07
N SER A 77 6.19 -5.80 6.89
CA SER A 77 5.77 -4.41 6.70
C SER A 77 4.29 -4.20 7.00
N ARG A 78 3.41 -5.15 6.66
CA ARG A 78 1.98 -5.08 7.01
C ARG A 78 1.77 -5.20 8.53
N LYS A 79 2.46 -6.11 9.21
CA LYS A 79 2.39 -6.24 10.68
C LYS A 79 2.89 -4.99 11.39
N ASP A 80 3.94 -4.35 10.87
CA ASP A 80 4.52 -3.14 11.44
C ASP A 80 3.55 -1.94 11.39
N ILE A 81 2.76 -1.82 10.32
CA ILE A 81 1.80 -0.73 10.15
C ILE A 81 0.41 -1.03 10.71
N GLU A 82 0.05 -2.29 10.94
CA GLU A 82 -1.30 -2.68 11.33
C GLU A 82 -1.78 -1.98 12.61
N ARG A 83 -0.89 -1.82 13.58
CA ARG A 83 -1.16 -1.07 14.81
C ARG A 83 -1.45 0.42 14.56
N ILE A 84 -0.84 0.98 13.53
CA ILE A 84 -1.00 2.39 13.13
C ILE A 84 -2.36 2.55 12.43
N PHE A 85 -2.66 1.68 11.47
CA PHE A 85 -3.91 1.67 10.70
C PHE A 85 -5.13 1.22 11.51
N ALA A 86 -4.95 0.50 12.63
CA ALA A 86 -6.02 0.13 13.56
C ALA A 86 -6.85 1.33 14.05
N SER A 87 -6.27 2.54 14.04
CA SER A 87 -6.97 3.77 14.38
C SER A 87 -8.03 4.19 13.35
N ILE A 88 -7.89 3.76 12.09
CA ILE A 88 -8.80 4.07 10.98
C ILE A 88 -9.69 2.87 10.65
N THR A 89 -9.15 1.66 10.64
CA THR A 89 -9.87 0.44 10.22
C THR A 89 -11.08 0.12 11.09
N ARG A 90 -11.15 0.65 12.32
CA ARG A 90 -12.27 0.48 13.25
C ARG A 90 -13.52 1.30 12.92
N GLN A 91 -13.44 2.20 11.94
CA GLN A 91 -14.61 2.99 11.54
C GLN A 91 -15.58 2.15 10.68
N PRO A 92 -16.90 2.34 10.84
CA PRO A 92 -17.92 1.43 10.30
C PRO A 92 -18.10 1.51 8.79
N SER A 93 -17.61 2.56 8.12
CA SER A 93 -17.76 2.73 6.67
C SER A 93 -16.57 3.48 6.07
N VAL A 94 -16.41 3.39 4.74
CA VAL A 94 -15.40 4.16 4.00
C VAL A 94 -15.59 5.67 4.20
N GLN A 95 -16.84 6.15 4.16
CA GLN A 95 -17.19 7.54 4.49
C GLN A 95 -16.70 7.93 5.89
N ALA A 96 -17.00 7.12 6.91
CA ALA A 96 -16.58 7.40 8.28
C ALA A 96 -15.04 7.39 8.43
N ARG A 97 -14.34 6.57 7.65
CA ARG A 97 -12.86 6.57 7.58
C ARG A 97 -12.33 7.87 6.99
N ILE A 98 -12.93 8.35 5.90
CA ILE A 98 -12.58 9.62 5.24
C ILE A 98 -12.83 10.80 6.17
N ASP A 99 -14.02 10.86 6.79
CA ASP A 99 -14.37 11.92 7.74
C ASP A 99 -13.42 11.93 8.95
N HIS A 100 -13.05 10.73 9.42
CA HIS A 100 -12.07 10.58 10.50
C HIS A 100 -10.72 11.18 10.10
N ILE A 101 -10.18 10.84 8.93
CA ILE A 101 -8.92 11.42 8.41
C ILE A 101 -9.04 12.93 8.26
N ASN A 102 -10.11 13.42 7.62
CA ASN A 102 -10.38 14.84 7.41
C ASN A 102 -10.42 15.63 8.72
N SER A 103 -10.92 15.03 9.81
CA SER A 103 -10.94 15.66 11.13
C SER A 103 -9.54 15.96 11.71
N PHE A 104 -8.48 15.32 11.20
CA PHE A 104 -7.09 15.55 11.63
C PHE A 104 -6.33 16.52 10.74
N VAL A 105 -6.79 16.74 9.51
CA VAL A 105 -6.22 17.72 8.58
C VAL A 105 -7.01 19.04 8.57
N ASP A 106 -7.99 19.20 9.46
CA ASP A 106 -8.69 20.47 9.69
C ASP A 106 -8.04 21.29 10.83
N PRO A 107 -7.42 22.46 10.54
CA PRO A 107 -6.77 23.30 11.55
C PRO A 107 -7.71 23.80 12.65
N ALA A 108 -9.00 24.02 12.35
CA ALA A 108 -9.98 24.48 13.32
C ALA A 108 -10.35 23.36 14.30
N LEU A 109 -10.41 22.11 13.84
CA LEU A 109 -10.60 20.94 14.69
C LEU A 109 -9.32 20.60 15.45
N ALA A 110 -8.14 20.70 14.82
CA ALA A 110 -6.85 20.49 15.48
C ALA A 110 -6.65 21.43 16.68
N LYS A 111 -7.07 22.70 16.57
CA LYS A 111 -7.08 23.65 17.70
C LYS A 111 -8.03 23.23 18.82
N ARG A 112 -9.23 22.74 18.48
CA ARG A 112 -10.29 22.38 19.43
C ARG A 112 -10.11 21.02 20.12
N LYS A 113 -9.45 20.05 19.47
CA LYS A 113 -9.11 18.75 20.08
C LYS A 113 -8.22 19.04 21.31
N GLY A 114 -8.77 18.85 22.52
CA GLY A 114 -8.19 19.30 23.79
C GLY A 114 -6.84 18.65 24.15
N THR A 115 -6.12 19.28 25.07
CA THR A 115 -5.00 18.68 25.82
C THR A 115 -5.51 17.44 26.57
N GLY A 116 -4.77 16.33 26.52
CA GLY A 116 -5.21 15.03 27.07
C GLY A 116 -5.82 14.07 26.05
N MET A 117 -5.61 14.26 24.74
CA MET A 117 -5.77 13.18 23.77
C MET A 117 -4.45 12.87 23.06
N ARG A 118 -3.95 11.66 23.37
CA ARG A 118 -3.46 10.68 22.38
C ARG A 118 -2.28 11.15 21.53
N PHE A 119 -1.14 11.46 22.14
CA PHE A 119 0.16 11.56 21.45
C PHE A 119 0.33 10.50 20.36
N ASN A 120 0.04 9.24 20.69
CA ASN A 120 0.07 8.11 19.75
C ASN A 120 -0.95 8.23 18.59
N ALA A 121 -2.15 8.74 18.81
CA ALA A 121 -3.14 8.87 17.74
C ALA A 121 -2.80 10.02 16.79
N ILE A 122 -2.27 11.13 17.31
CA ILE A 122 -1.80 12.26 16.50
C ILE A 122 -0.61 11.81 15.64
N LEU A 123 0.39 11.16 16.25
CA LEU A 123 1.54 10.62 15.52
C LEU A 123 1.12 9.59 14.48
N ASN A 124 0.29 8.60 14.85
CA ASN A 124 -0.19 7.59 13.92
C ASN A 124 -0.92 8.23 12.73
N MET A 125 -1.77 9.22 12.99
CA MET A 125 -2.51 9.88 11.91
C MET A 125 -1.59 10.72 11.02
N MET A 126 -0.61 11.44 11.59
CA MET A 126 0.41 12.15 10.82
C MET A 126 1.20 11.19 9.92
N MET A 127 1.60 10.03 10.45
CA MET A 127 2.29 9.00 9.69
C MET A 127 1.42 8.42 8.56
N ILE A 128 0.11 8.24 8.79
CA ILE A 128 -0.82 7.77 7.76
C ILE A 128 -1.01 8.83 6.66
N ILE A 129 -1.15 10.11 7.03
CA ILE A 129 -1.30 11.21 6.06
C ILE A 129 -0.02 11.37 5.22
N GLU A 130 1.16 11.32 5.84
CA GLU A 130 2.44 11.36 5.12
C GLU A 130 2.56 10.17 4.16
N ALA A 131 2.23 8.95 4.60
CA ALA A 131 2.24 7.78 3.73
C ALA A 131 1.24 7.91 2.57
N LEU A 132 0.05 8.47 2.80
CA LEU A 132 -0.94 8.70 1.75
C LEU A 132 -0.45 9.74 0.73
N GLN A 133 0.15 10.85 1.19
CA GLN A 133 0.74 11.84 0.28
C GLN A 133 1.88 11.24 -0.53
N ALA A 134 2.78 10.49 0.10
CA ALA A 134 3.87 9.79 -0.59
C ALA A 134 3.32 8.83 -1.66
N CYS A 135 2.29 8.05 -1.33
CA CYS A 135 1.65 7.14 -2.27
C CYS A 135 1.10 7.85 -3.53
N LEU A 136 0.60 9.07 -3.38
CA LEU A 136 -0.07 9.81 -4.46
C LEU A 136 0.86 10.72 -5.27
N ASN A 137 1.94 11.22 -4.65
CA ASN A 137 2.84 12.22 -5.24
C ASN A 137 4.22 11.68 -5.60
N ASP A 138 4.75 10.68 -4.87
CA ASP A 138 6.15 10.24 -5.03
C ASP A 138 6.31 9.10 -6.06
N TYR A 139 5.20 8.55 -6.56
CA TYR A 139 5.18 7.44 -7.51
C TYR A 139 4.68 7.88 -8.89
N SER A 140 5.21 7.26 -9.95
CA SER A 140 4.67 7.39 -11.31
C SER A 140 3.20 6.97 -11.34
N GLU A 141 2.41 7.45 -12.30
CA GLU A 141 0.96 7.14 -12.35
C GLU A 141 0.67 5.63 -12.26
N SER A 142 1.42 4.80 -12.98
CA SER A 142 1.31 3.34 -12.93
C SER A 142 1.74 2.76 -11.58
N ALA A 143 2.83 3.25 -10.98
CA ALA A 143 3.32 2.75 -9.69
C ALA A 143 2.44 3.18 -8.51
N SER A 144 1.85 4.38 -8.60
CA SER A 144 0.96 4.94 -7.58
C SER A 144 -0.30 4.09 -7.41
N GLY A 145 -0.82 3.51 -8.50
CA GLY A 145 -1.93 2.55 -8.45
C GLY A 145 -1.64 1.36 -7.54
N PHE A 146 -0.58 0.61 -7.82
CA PHE A 146 -0.22 -0.60 -7.07
C PHE A 146 0.13 -0.35 -5.61
N VAL A 147 0.83 0.74 -5.32
CA VAL A 147 1.13 1.13 -3.93
C VAL A 147 -0.16 1.54 -3.21
N PHE A 148 -1.07 2.21 -3.91
CA PHE A 148 -2.36 2.62 -3.37
C PHE A 148 -3.29 1.43 -3.13
N GLU A 149 -3.22 0.37 -3.93
CA GLU A 149 -3.93 -0.89 -3.66
C GLU A 149 -3.49 -1.52 -2.34
N GLY A 150 -2.17 -1.61 -2.11
CA GLY A 150 -1.61 -2.09 -0.84
C GLY A 150 -2.03 -1.22 0.35
N PHE A 151 -2.07 0.10 0.14
CA PHE A 151 -2.59 1.06 1.13
C PHE A 151 -4.08 0.83 1.41
N MET A 152 -4.93 0.69 0.38
CA MET A 152 -6.37 0.49 0.53
C MET A 152 -6.69 -0.88 1.13
N ALA A 153 -5.92 -1.92 0.81
CA ALA A 153 -6.00 -3.21 1.49
C ALA A 153 -5.67 -3.08 2.99
N ALA A 154 -4.71 -2.22 3.36
CA ALA A 154 -4.43 -1.92 4.77
C ALA A 154 -5.54 -1.15 5.46
N VAL A 155 -6.08 -0.12 4.80
CA VAL A 155 -7.19 0.68 5.31
C VAL A 155 -8.46 -0.13 5.46
N THR A 156 -8.71 -1.12 4.59
CA THR A 156 -9.92 -1.96 4.61
C THR A 156 -9.79 -3.25 5.41
N GLY A 157 -8.60 -3.52 5.98
CA GLY A 157 -8.34 -4.78 6.70
C GLY A 157 -8.23 -6.00 5.78
N GLY A 158 -8.17 -5.79 4.46
CA GLY A 158 -8.12 -6.82 3.44
C GLY A 158 -6.71 -7.17 2.96
N LYS A 159 -6.63 -7.75 1.76
CA LYS A 159 -5.39 -8.16 1.09
C LYS A 159 -5.39 -7.79 -0.39
N GLN A 160 -4.22 -7.43 -0.90
CA GLN A 160 -4.01 -7.20 -2.32
C GLN A 160 -4.03 -8.53 -3.08
N ILE A 161 -4.58 -8.53 -4.30
CA ILE A 161 -4.67 -9.71 -5.14
C ILE A 161 -3.55 -9.66 -6.18
N SER A 162 -2.51 -10.47 -5.95
CA SER A 162 -1.42 -10.65 -6.90
C SER A 162 -1.41 -12.10 -7.39
N GLY A 163 -1.98 -12.39 -8.56
CA GLY A 163 -1.94 -13.73 -9.13
C GLY A 163 -2.94 -13.97 -10.26
N ARG A 164 -2.52 -14.69 -11.30
CA ARG A 164 -3.39 -15.06 -12.42
C ARG A 164 -4.34 -16.19 -12.04
N VAL A 165 -5.58 -16.12 -12.53
CA VAL A 165 -6.58 -17.19 -12.41
C VAL A 165 -6.99 -17.61 -13.82
N GLY A 166 -6.89 -18.91 -14.14
CA GLY A 166 -7.22 -19.42 -15.48
C GLY A 166 -6.36 -18.86 -16.63
N GLY A 167 -5.21 -18.23 -16.32
CA GLY A 167 -4.30 -17.63 -17.29
C GLY A 167 -4.52 -16.13 -17.58
N THR A 168 -5.60 -15.52 -17.08
CA THR A 168 -5.84 -14.07 -17.15
C THR A 168 -5.36 -13.36 -15.88
N LEU A 169 -5.09 -12.07 -16.00
CA LEU A 169 -4.81 -11.21 -14.86
C LEU A 169 -6.12 -10.91 -14.12
N PRO A 170 -6.09 -10.85 -12.78
CA PRO A 170 -7.26 -10.48 -12.00
C PRO A 170 -7.65 -9.02 -12.32
N ILE A 171 -8.95 -8.74 -12.29
CA ILE A 171 -9.45 -7.36 -12.48
C ILE A 171 -9.69 -6.68 -11.13
N GLU A 172 -9.90 -7.47 -10.09
CA GLU A 172 -9.86 -7.04 -8.70
C GLU A 172 -8.41 -6.84 -8.28
N ASP A 173 -8.14 -5.67 -7.75
CA ASP A 173 -6.82 -5.24 -7.33
C ASP A 173 -6.59 -5.60 -5.85
N PHE A 174 -7.64 -5.54 -5.03
CA PHE A 174 -7.65 -6.07 -3.66
C PHE A 174 -9.01 -6.64 -3.28
N VAL A 175 -9.03 -7.41 -2.18
CA VAL A 175 -10.27 -7.79 -1.49
C VAL A 175 -10.28 -7.14 -0.11
N THR A 176 -11.45 -6.68 0.35
CA THR A 176 -11.62 -6.08 1.70
C THR A 176 -11.52 -7.15 2.80
N GLY A 177 -11.53 -6.73 4.07
CA GLY A 177 -11.65 -7.67 5.20
C GLY A 177 -12.95 -8.48 5.20
N ASP A 178 -13.97 -8.01 4.47
CA ASP A 178 -15.27 -8.67 4.29
C ASP A 178 -15.34 -9.52 3.01
N ASP A 179 -14.19 -9.86 2.43
CA ASP A 179 -14.03 -10.63 1.20
C ASP A 179 -14.69 -10.01 -0.06
N GLU A 180 -14.92 -8.69 -0.05
CA GLU A 180 -15.47 -7.98 -1.21
C GLU A 180 -14.37 -7.69 -2.24
N PRO A 181 -14.53 -8.11 -3.51
CA PRO A 181 -13.55 -7.84 -4.56
C PRO A 181 -13.67 -6.41 -5.09
N VAL A 182 -12.54 -5.69 -5.11
CA VAL A 182 -12.47 -4.28 -5.50
C VAL A 182 -11.47 -4.08 -6.62
N SER A 183 -11.90 -3.50 -7.74
CA SER A 183 -11.03 -2.88 -8.74
C SER A 183 -10.83 -1.41 -8.39
N LEU A 184 -9.59 -0.98 -8.23
CA LEU A 184 -9.18 0.37 -7.89
C LEU A 184 -8.76 1.12 -9.16
N LYS A 185 -9.18 2.38 -9.27
CA LYS A 185 -8.72 3.29 -10.32
C LYS A 185 -8.37 4.63 -9.72
N LEU A 186 -7.08 4.99 -9.80
CA LEU A 186 -6.60 6.34 -9.52
C LEU A 186 -6.52 7.13 -10.82
N LEU A 187 -7.30 8.20 -10.92
CA LEU A 187 -7.51 8.95 -12.15
C LEU A 187 -7.36 10.45 -11.91
N SER A 188 -6.94 11.18 -12.94
CA SER A 188 -7.06 12.65 -12.95
C SER A 188 -8.53 13.07 -13.12
N PRO A 189 -8.92 14.33 -12.82
CA PRO A 189 -10.33 14.71 -12.71
C PRO A 189 -11.15 14.48 -13.97
N ASN A 190 -10.52 14.61 -15.15
CA ASN A 190 -11.19 14.46 -16.44
C ASN A 190 -10.92 13.12 -17.12
N THR A 191 -10.08 12.27 -16.55
CA THR A 191 -9.76 10.96 -17.14
C THR A 191 -10.99 10.04 -17.02
N PRO A 192 -11.47 9.45 -18.13
CA PRO A 192 -12.52 8.46 -18.06
C PRO A 192 -12.05 7.20 -17.33
N ILE A 193 -13.00 6.52 -16.69
CA ILE A 193 -12.79 5.18 -16.15
C ILE A 193 -12.77 4.23 -17.34
N HIS A 194 -11.81 3.32 -17.37
CA HIS A 194 -11.71 2.33 -18.42
C HIS A 194 -11.55 0.92 -17.87
N GLY A 195 -11.99 -0.06 -18.66
CA GLY A 195 -11.71 -1.47 -18.40
C GLY A 195 -11.84 -2.32 -19.66
N SER A 196 -11.27 -3.54 -19.60
CA SER A 196 -11.46 -4.53 -20.65
C SER A 196 -12.85 -5.14 -20.56
N PHE A 197 -13.57 -5.13 -21.69
CA PHE A 197 -14.83 -5.86 -21.81
C PHE A 197 -14.61 -7.37 -21.68
N THR A 198 -13.59 -7.90 -22.36
CA THR A 198 -13.27 -9.33 -22.33
C THR A 198 -13.00 -9.81 -20.90
N ASN A 199 -12.16 -9.11 -20.15
CA ASN A 199 -11.85 -9.51 -18.78
C ASN A 199 -13.04 -9.38 -17.83
N LEU A 200 -13.91 -8.37 -18.03
CA LEU A 200 -15.11 -8.20 -17.21
C LEU A 200 -16.15 -9.31 -17.48
N VAL A 201 -16.37 -9.67 -18.75
CA VAL A 201 -17.19 -10.83 -19.13
C VAL A 201 -16.63 -12.11 -18.52
N ASP A 202 -15.33 -12.35 -18.68
CA ASP A 202 -14.70 -13.54 -18.12
C ASP A 202 -14.84 -13.59 -16.60
N TYR A 203 -14.60 -12.47 -15.93
CA TYR A 203 -14.72 -12.34 -14.49
C TYR A 203 -16.12 -12.70 -14.01
N LEU A 204 -17.16 -12.11 -14.62
CA LEU A 204 -18.54 -12.26 -14.16
C LEU A 204 -19.11 -13.65 -14.46
N PHE A 205 -18.69 -14.29 -15.56
CA PHE A 205 -19.42 -15.42 -16.12
C PHE A 205 -18.68 -16.75 -16.22
N ILE A 206 -17.34 -16.80 -16.13
CA ILE A 206 -16.61 -18.07 -16.31
C ILE A 206 -15.34 -18.23 -15.45
N ARG A 207 -14.79 -17.17 -14.87
CA ARG A 207 -13.60 -17.27 -14.02
C ARG A 207 -13.83 -18.27 -12.89
N GLY A 208 -12.90 -19.20 -12.72
CA GLY A 208 -13.04 -20.29 -11.73
C GLY A 208 -14.14 -21.31 -12.06
N GLY A 209 -14.64 -21.31 -13.30
CA GLY A 209 -15.69 -22.20 -13.79
C GLY A 209 -17.08 -21.56 -13.81
N SER A 210 -17.41 -20.76 -12.79
CA SER A 210 -18.76 -20.20 -12.60
C SER A 210 -18.82 -18.67 -12.64
N GLY A 211 -17.66 -18.02 -12.71
CA GLY A 211 -17.54 -16.56 -12.60
C GLY A 211 -17.79 -16.05 -11.18
N VAL A 212 -17.61 -14.75 -11.01
CA VAL A 212 -17.93 -14.01 -9.79
C VAL A 212 -19.21 -13.21 -10.02
N SER A 213 -20.05 -13.07 -9.01
CA SER A 213 -21.37 -12.44 -9.15
C SER A 213 -21.30 -10.95 -9.46
N GLN A 214 -20.29 -10.27 -8.92
CA GLN A 214 -20.11 -8.83 -9.03
C GLN A 214 -18.66 -8.39 -8.79
N ILE A 215 -18.35 -7.16 -9.18
CA ILE A 215 -17.12 -6.47 -8.79
C ILE A 215 -17.43 -5.02 -8.40
N LYS A 216 -16.81 -4.55 -7.32
CA LYS A 216 -16.85 -3.14 -6.91
C LYS A 216 -15.74 -2.37 -7.61
N TYR A 217 -16.06 -1.24 -8.22
CA TYR A 217 -15.07 -0.30 -8.74
C TYR A 217 -14.91 0.86 -7.77
N LEU A 218 -13.75 0.98 -7.11
CA LEU A 218 -13.40 2.12 -6.27
C LEU A 218 -12.58 3.12 -7.10
N ILE A 219 -13.13 4.32 -7.27
CA ILE A 219 -12.55 5.37 -8.11
C ILE A 219 -12.03 6.49 -7.22
N GLY A 220 -10.72 6.71 -7.27
CA GLY A 220 -10.06 7.88 -6.69
C GLY A 220 -9.76 8.93 -7.76
N ARG A 221 -10.37 10.11 -7.68
CA ARG A 221 -10.00 11.24 -8.56
C ARG A 221 -9.09 12.22 -7.83
N LYS A 222 -7.87 12.36 -8.35
CA LYS A 222 -6.84 13.25 -7.83
C LYS A 222 -7.10 14.67 -8.33
N ASN A 223 -7.23 15.63 -7.42
CA ASN A 223 -7.16 17.05 -7.74
C ASN A 223 -5.79 17.58 -7.30
N SER A 224 -5.13 18.33 -8.17
CA SER A 224 -3.75 18.79 -7.94
C SER A 224 -3.67 20.31 -7.93
N ASP A 225 -2.91 20.85 -6.98
CA ASP A 225 -2.55 22.25 -6.91
C ASP A 225 -1.05 22.40 -7.22
N GLY A 226 -0.71 22.63 -8.48
CA GLY A 226 0.68 22.55 -8.95
C GLY A 226 1.10 21.09 -9.15
N ASP A 227 2.27 20.71 -8.59
CA ASP A 227 2.83 19.37 -8.74
C ASP A 227 2.30 18.36 -7.70
N ASP A 228 1.61 18.85 -6.65
CA ASP A 228 1.12 18.02 -5.54
C ASP A 228 -0.40 17.78 -5.65
N VAL A 229 -0.84 16.58 -5.28
CA VAL A 229 -2.26 16.25 -5.05
C VAL A 229 -2.75 16.94 -3.78
N SER A 230 -3.73 17.84 -3.93
CA SER A 230 -4.33 18.58 -2.82
C SER A 230 -5.64 17.98 -2.34
N GLU A 231 -6.35 17.23 -3.19
CA GLU A 231 -7.60 16.55 -2.82
C GLU A 231 -7.72 15.20 -3.52
N LEU A 232 -8.33 14.24 -2.84
CA LEU A 232 -8.68 12.94 -3.42
C LEU A 232 -10.17 12.66 -3.19
N GLY A 233 -10.97 12.77 -4.25
CA GLY A 233 -12.37 12.35 -4.20
C GLY A 233 -12.49 10.84 -4.35
N LEU A 234 -13.37 10.20 -3.58
CA LEU A 234 -13.59 8.76 -3.62
C LEU A 234 -15.05 8.44 -3.94
N TRP A 235 -15.25 7.60 -4.97
CA TRP A 235 -16.55 7.07 -5.38
C TRP A 235 -16.46 5.56 -5.52
N ASP A 236 -17.56 4.85 -5.36
CA ASP A 236 -17.69 3.51 -5.90
C ASP A 236 -18.96 3.29 -6.71
N PHE A 237 -18.99 2.17 -7.41
CA PHE A 237 -20.16 1.59 -8.03
C PHE A 237 -19.93 0.09 -8.22
N ILE A 238 -21.01 -0.66 -8.41
CA ILE A 238 -20.93 -2.11 -8.56
C ILE A 238 -21.35 -2.49 -9.98
N ILE A 239 -20.52 -3.30 -10.65
CA ILE A 239 -20.95 -4.01 -11.84
C ILE A 239 -21.24 -5.46 -11.44
N ASP A 240 -22.48 -5.88 -11.65
CA ASP A 240 -22.95 -7.24 -11.43
C ASP A 240 -23.52 -7.82 -12.73
N ARG A 241 -24.00 -9.06 -12.67
CA ARG A 241 -24.61 -9.72 -13.84
C ARG A 241 -25.91 -9.05 -14.30
N ASN A 242 -26.64 -8.39 -13.40
CA ASN A 242 -27.95 -7.81 -13.70
C ASN A 242 -27.81 -6.48 -14.43
N ASN A 243 -26.84 -5.66 -14.04
CA ASN A 243 -26.62 -4.33 -14.58
C ASN A 243 -25.54 -4.27 -15.66
N PHE A 244 -24.76 -5.35 -15.86
CA PHE A 244 -23.64 -5.39 -16.81
C PHE A 244 -24.01 -4.83 -18.19
N ILE A 245 -25.12 -5.28 -18.78
CA ILE A 245 -25.53 -4.83 -20.12
C ILE A 245 -25.83 -3.34 -20.14
N ASP A 246 -26.56 -2.84 -19.14
CA ASP A 246 -26.96 -1.44 -19.08
C ASP A 246 -25.75 -0.53 -18.85
N VAL A 247 -24.78 -0.96 -18.03
CA VAL A 247 -23.49 -0.26 -17.89
C VAL A 247 -22.73 -0.23 -19.23
N MET A 248 -22.71 -1.33 -19.98
CA MET A 248 -22.05 -1.38 -21.29
C MET A 248 -22.76 -0.54 -22.37
N ARG A 249 -24.09 -0.34 -22.25
CA ARG A 249 -24.88 0.56 -23.11
C ARG A 249 -24.59 2.03 -22.86
N GLU A 250 -24.37 2.42 -21.60
CA GLU A 250 -24.00 3.78 -21.24
C GLU A 250 -22.52 4.12 -21.55
N SER A 251 -21.70 3.11 -21.85
CA SER A 251 -20.31 3.31 -22.30
C SER A 251 -20.26 3.92 -23.71
N LYS A 252 -19.32 4.85 -23.93
CA LYS A 252 -19.13 5.55 -25.21
C LYS A 252 -18.91 4.66 -26.44
N ASN A 253 -18.57 3.39 -26.22
CA ASN A 253 -18.22 2.43 -27.26
C ASN A 253 -19.22 1.25 -27.34
N GLU A 254 -20.47 1.41 -26.92
CA GLU A 254 -21.50 0.35 -26.96
C GLU A 254 -21.48 -0.45 -28.27
N SER A 255 -21.48 0.23 -29.43
CA SER A 255 -21.50 -0.45 -30.73
C SER A 255 -20.27 -1.31 -31.00
N GLY A 256 -19.11 -0.91 -30.49
CA GLY A 256 -17.86 -1.68 -30.58
C GLY A 256 -17.75 -2.77 -29.52
N LEU A 257 -18.56 -2.72 -28.46
CA LEU A 257 -18.57 -3.70 -27.38
C LEU A 257 -19.63 -4.79 -27.61
N LEU A 258 -20.88 -4.39 -27.74
CA LEU A 258 -22.04 -5.28 -27.82
C LEU A 258 -22.51 -5.49 -29.27
N GLY A 259 -22.51 -4.41 -30.07
CA GLY A 259 -23.03 -4.43 -31.44
C GLY A 259 -24.45 -4.99 -31.52
N LYS A 260 -24.71 -5.90 -32.47
CA LYS A 260 -26.02 -6.54 -32.64
C LYS A 260 -26.33 -7.59 -31.56
N MET A 261 -25.33 -7.98 -30.77
CA MET A 261 -25.45 -9.01 -29.74
C MET A 261 -25.92 -8.46 -28.39
N ALA A 262 -26.15 -7.15 -28.25
CA ALA A 262 -26.61 -6.54 -27.02
C ALA A 262 -27.85 -7.23 -26.43
N GLU A 263 -28.90 -7.41 -27.23
CA GLU A 263 -30.17 -7.99 -26.78
C GLU A 263 -30.10 -9.51 -26.58
N PRO A 264 -29.53 -10.32 -27.50
CA PRO A 264 -29.30 -11.74 -27.25
C PRO A 264 -28.48 -12.01 -25.97
N LEU A 265 -27.43 -11.21 -25.75
CA LEU A 265 -26.58 -11.34 -24.57
C LEU A 265 -27.35 -10.99 -23.29
N ALA A 266 -28.16 -9.93 -23.31
CA ALA A 266 -29.01 -9.56 -22.18
C ALA A 266 -30.00 -10.67 -21.80
N GLN A 267 -30.69 -11.25 -22.78
CA GLN A 267 -31.64 -12.33 -22.56
C GLN A 267 -30.96 -13.59 -22.01
N HIS A 268 -29.77 -13.92 -22.52
CA HIS A 268 -29.02 -15.07 -22.04
C HIS A 268 -28.48 -14.90 -20.62
N ILE A 269 -28.02 -13.69 -20.29
CA ILE A 269 -27.58 -13.32 -18.93
C ILE A 269 -28.76 -13.32 -17.95
N ALA A 270 -29.94 -12.84 -18.34
CA ALA A 270 -31.13 -12.86 -17.48
C ALA A 270 -31.56 -14.30 -17.09
N ALA A 271 -31.25 -15.28 -17.94
CA ALA A 271 -31.45 -16.70 -17.68
C ALA A 271 -30.20 -17.39 -17.10
N TRP A 272 -29.30 -16.64 -16.45
CA TRP A 272 -28.03 -17.17 -15.95
C TRP A 272 -28.23 -18.42 -15.07
N GLN A 273 -27.49 -19.47 -15.41
CA GLN A 273 -27.34 -20.67 -14.61
C GLN A 273 -25.94 -21.22 -14.79
N ASP A 274 -25.36 -21.77 -13.71
CA ASP A 274 -24.05 -22.40 -13.77
C ASP A 274 -24.15 -23.82 -14.36
N SER A 275 -24.28 -23.91 -15.68
CA SER A 275 -24.34 -25.20 -16.40
C SER A 275 -23.47 -25.21 -17.65
N PRO A 276 -22.96 -26.38 -18.07
CA PRO A 276 -22.19 -26.49 -19.31
C PRO A 276 -22.95 -26.00 -20.55
N GLU A 277 -24.24 -26.27 -20.63
CA GLU A 277 -25.10 -25.85 -21.74
C GLU A 277 -25.23 -24.33 -21.80
N TRP A 278 -25.39 -23.68 -20.63
CA TRP A 278 -25.45 -22.23 -20.56
C TRP A 278 -24.12 -21.60 -21.00
N ARG A 279 -22.98 -22.16 -20.59
CA ARG A 279 -21.65 -21.68 -20.99
C ARG A 279 -21.40 -21.83 -22.49
N LEU A 280 -21.82 -22.95 -23.09
CA LEU A 280 -21.70 -23.16 -24.54
C LEU A 280 -22.57 -22.16 -25.31
N GLN A 281 -23.81 -21.93 -24.88
CA GLN A 281 -24.68 -20.92 -25.51
C GLN A 281 -24.12 -19.50 -25.34
N MET A 282 -23.59 -19.18 -24.16
CA MET A 282 -22.91 -17.91 -23.91
C MET A 282 -21.71 -17.78 -24.86
N PHE A 283 -20.93 -18.84 -25.07
CA PHE A 283 -19.80 -18.82 -25.99
C PHE A 283 -20.21 -18.59 -27.45
N GLU A 284 -21.32 -19.18 -27.91
CA GLU A 284 -21.86 -18.91 -29.25
C GLU A 284 -22.22 -17.44 -29.43
N ILE A 285 -22.88 -16.84 -28.45
CA ILE A 285 -23.23 -15.41 -28.46
C ILE A 285 -21.96 -14.56 -28.49
N LEU A 286 -21.00 -14.86 -27.60
CA LEU A 286 -19.76 -14.10 -27.46
C LEU A 286 -18.86 -14.18 -28.70
N LYS A 287 -18.95 -15.24 -29.51
CA LYS A 287 -18.25 -15.30 -30.81
C LYS A 287 -18.69 -14.22 -31.81
N GLU A 288 -19.93 -13.76 -31.69
CA GLU A 288 -20.50 -12.71 -32.52
C GLU A 288 -20.45 -11.32 -31.85
N THR A 289 -20.10 -11.26 -30.55
CA THR A 289 -19.99 -10.02 -29.77
C THR A 289 -18.68 -9.29 -30.09
N PRO A 290 -18.71 -8.07 -30.68
CA PRO A 290 -17.51 -7.40 -31.18
C PRO A 290 -16.44 -7.11 -30.11
N GLY A 291 -16.85 -6.79 -28.88
CA GLY A 291 -15.93 -6.46 -27.78
C GLY A 291 -15.24 -7.67 -27.15
N TYR A 292 -15.68 -8.90 -27.45
CA TYR A 292 -15.14 -10.11 -26.85
C TYR A 292 -14.04 -10.73 -27.72
N THR A 293 -12.81 -10.79 -27.19
CA THR A 293 -11.62 -11.06 -28.01
C THR A 293 -11.15 -12.51 -27.92
N LYS A 294 -10.99 -13.15 -29.08
CA LYS A 294 -10.54 -14.56 -29.20
C LYS A 294 -9.20 -14.85 -28.53
N ASN A 295 -8.27 -13.90 -28.60
CA ASN A 295 -6.90 -14.10 -28.12
C ASN A 295 -6.77 -13.96 -26.60
N LYS A 296 -7.80 -13.48 -25.89
CA LYS A 296 -7.74 -13.23 -24.45
C LYS A 296 -8.83 -13.96 -23.68
N GLY A 297 -10.06 -14.01 -24.23
CA GLY A 297 -11.25 -14.51 -23.56
C GLY A 297 -11.16 -15.96 -23.10
N MET A 298 -11.55 -16.22 -21.86
CA MET A 298 -11.55 -17.55 -21.25
C MET A 298 -12.53 -18.50 -21.93
N PHE A 299 -13.68 -18.03 -22.42
CA PHE A 299 -14.59 -18.90 -23.18
C PHE A 299 -13.93 -19.51 -24.43
N TYR A 300 -12.93 -18.86 -25.04
CA TYR A 300 -12.19 -19.44 -26.17
C TYR A 300 -11.10 -20.42 -25.76
N LYS A 301 -10.53 -20.26 -24.56
CA LYS A 301 -9.28 -20.92 -24.19
C LYS A 301 -9.43 -21.97 -23.11
N ASN A 302 -10.44 -21.84 -22.26
CA ASN A 302 -10.64 -22.63 -21.07
C ASN A 302 -11.96 -23.42 -21.11
N LEU A 303 -12.82 -23.19 -22.11
CA LEU A 303 -14.05 -23.95 -22.28
C LEU A 303 -13.83 -25.03 -23.34
N ASP A 304 -14.11 -26.29 -22.99
CA ASP A 304 -14.11 -27.38 -23.96
C ASP A 304 -15.44 -27.50 -24.73
N ASP A 305 -15.52 -28.46 -25.64
CA ASP A 305 -16.71 -28.73 -26.47
C ASP A 305 -17.90 -29.27 -25.67
N THR A 306 -17.69 -29.69 -24.42
CA THR A 306 -18.74 -30.12 -23.50
C THR A 306 -19.26 -29.00 -22.61
N GLY A 307 -18.63 -27.81 -22.63
CA GLY A 307 -18.97 -26.71 -21.73
C GLY A 307 -18.31 -26.81 -20.35
N THR A 308 -17.32 -27.70 -20.21
CA THR A 308 -16.54 -27.86 -18.99
C THR A 308 -15.38 -26.85 -18.99
N PHE A 309 -15.16 -26.21 -17.85
CA PHE A 309 -14.06 -25.26 -17.67
C PHE A 309 -12.79 -25.98 -17.22
N ASP A 310 -11.71 -25.79 -17.97
CA ASP A 310 -10.36 -26.24 -17.64
C ASP A 310 -9.50 -25.04 -17.21
N ASP A 311 -9.23 -24.95 -15.91
CA ASP A 311 -8.39 -23.92 -15.32
C ASP A 311 -6.91 -24.06 -15.67
N LYS A 312 -6.49 -25.23 -16.19
CA LYS A 312 -5.11 -25.56 -16.56
C LYS A 312 -4.83 -25.47 -18.05
N ALA A 313 -5.85 -25.31 -18.90
CA ALA A 313 -5.68 -25.16 -20.35
C ALA A 313 -4.71 -24.01 -20.72
N ASN A 314 -4.59 -23.00 -19.86
CA ASN A 314 -3.65 -21.87 -19.98
C ASN A 314 -2.59 -21.83 -18.88
N ALA A 315 -2.20 -22.96 -18.30
CA ALA A 315 -1.09 -23.00 -17.36
C ALA A 315 0.14 -22.29 -17.96
N PRO A 316 0.87 -21.48 -17.17
CA PRO A 316 2.00 -20.73 -17.68
C PRO A 316 2.96 -21.66 -18.43
N ALA A 317 3.43 -21.23 -19.60
CA ALA A 317 4.33 -22.01 -20.44
C ALA A 317 5.43 -22.67 -19.60
N ASP A 318 5.70 -23.95 -19.89
CA ASP A 318 6.72 -24.81 -19.28
C ASP A 318 7.91 -23.97 -18.77
N PRO A 319 8.30 -24.11 -17.48
CA PRO A 319 9.49 -23.46 -16.94
C PRO A 319 10.71 -23.56 -17.87
N GLN A 320 10.85 -24.64 -18.65
CA GLN A 320 11.89 -24.81 -19.66
C GLN A 320 11.74 -23.81 -20.82
N LYS A 321 10.53 -23.62 -21.39
CA LYS A 321 10.28 -22.59 -22.41
C LYS A 321 10.53 -21.18 -21.87
N LYS A 322 10.15 -20.89 -20.63
CA LYS A 322 10.48 -19.60 -19.98
C LYS A 322 11.98 -19.46 -19.76
N ARG A 323 12.70 -20.52 -19.38
CA ARG A 323 14.17 -20.53 -19.25
C ARG A 323 14.87 -20.35 -20.60
N ASP A 324 14.37 -20.96 -21.67
CA ASP A 324 14.93 -20.82 -23.02
C ASP A 324 14.68 -19.42 -23.59
N GLN A 325 13.48 -18.87 -23.36
CA GLN A 325 13.14 -17.51 -23.75
C GLN A 325 13.88 -16.47 -22.90
N PHE A 326 14.09 -16.76 -21.60
CA PHE A 326 14.96 -16.00 -20.71
C PHE A 326 16.41 -16.08 -21.19
N ALA A 327 16.99 -17.25 -21.43
CA ALA A 327 18.37 -17.43 -21.90
C ALA A 327 18.64 -16.72 -23.24
N ARG A 328 17.68 -16.78 -24.17
CA ARG A 328 17.73 -16.02 -25.44
C ARG A 328 17.65 -14.52 -25.20
N ARG A 329 16.85 -14.08 -24.22
CA ARG A 329 16.73 -12.66 -23.85
C ARG A 329 17.93 -12.16 -23.04
N THR A 330 18.42 -12.88 -22.04
CA THR A 330 19.56 -12.49 -21.20
C THR A 330 20.89 -12.57 -21.91
N GLY A 331 21.05 -13.46 -22.90
CA GLY A 331 22.22 -13.41 -23.78
C GLY A 331 22.33 -12.09 -24.53
N ILE A 332 21.22 -11.59 -25.10
CA ILE A 332 21.23 -10.33 -25.88
C ILE A 332 21.05 -9.10 -24.99
N GLN A 333 20.21 -9.15 -23.95
CA GLN A 333 19.95 -8.04 -23.02
C GLN A 333 21.09 -7.86 -22.01
N GLY A 334 21.74 -8.93 -21.56
CA GLY A 334 22.91 -8.86 -20.68
C GLY A 334 24.09 -8.22 -21.40
N VAL A 335 24.37 -8.67 -22.63
CA VAL A 335 25.36 -8.02 -23.49
C VAL A 335 24.95 -6.61 -23.86
N GLY A 336 23.64 -6.36 -24.07
CA GLY A 336 23.11 -5.01 -24.30
C GLY A 336 23.31 -4.07 -23.11
N LEU A 337 23.18 -4.56 -21.86
CA LEU A 337 23.46 -3.77 -20.65
C LEU A 337 24.95 -3.43 -20.53
N TRP A 338 25.83 -4.38 -20.85
CA TRP A 338 27.27 -4.11 -20.92
C TRP A 338 27.60 -3.11 -22.03
N ALA A 339 26.95 -3.22 -23.19
CA ALA A 339 27.09 -2.25 -24.27
C ALA A 339 26.65 -0.85 -23.83
N LYS A 340 25.54 -0.72 -23.08
CA LYS A 340 25.10 0.58 -22.54
C LYS A 340 26.07 1.14 -21.50
N LYS A 341 26.60 0.29 -20.62
CA LYS A 341 27.57 0.71 -19.59
C LYS A 341 28.87 1.19 -20.24
N GLN A 342 29.41 0.42 -21.18
CA GLN A 342 30.59 0.79 -21.94
C GLN A 342 30.34 2.07 -22.75
N ALA A 343 29.18 2.22 -23.38
CA ALA A 343 28.80 3.44 -24.09
C ALA A 343 28.75 4.68 -23.18
N ARG A 344 28.34 4.53 -21.91
CA ARG A 344 28.34 5.61 -20.91
C ARG A 344 29.78 5.98 -20.49
N GLU A 345 30.61 4.98 -20.20
CA GLU A 345 32.03 5.17 -19.87
C GLU A 345 32.81 5.81 -21.05
N ASP A 346 32.52 5.36 -22.27
CA ASP A 346 33.09 5.88 -23.51
C ASP A 346 32.61 7.33 -23.76
N ALA A 347 31.35 7.65 -23.45
CA ALA A 347 30.82 9.01 -23.52
C ALA A 347 31.49 9.96 -22.50
N ASP A 348 31.79 9.48 -21.28
CA ASP A 348 32.56 10.24 -20.29
C ASP A 348 34.00 10.53 -20.78
N SER A 349 34.57 9.64 -21.59
CA SER A 349 35.88 9.83 -22.24
C SER A 349 35.82 10.65 -23.54
N GLY A 350 34.63 10.91 -24.09
CA GLY A 350 34.40 11.69 -25.30
C GLY A 350 34.57 10.94 -26.64
N GLU A 351 34.90 9.65 -26.62
CA GLU A 351 35.16 8.84 -27.81
C GLU A 351 34.34 7.53 -27.79
N SER A 352 33.60 7.24 -28.87
CA SER A 352 32.83 6.00 -29.01
C SER A 352 33.72 4.85 -29.50
N ASN A 353 33.74 3.72 -28.78
CA ASN A 353 34.53 2.53 -29.11
C ASN A 353 33.71 1.22 -29.11
N PHE A 354 32.66 1.15 -29.92
CA PHE A 354 31.85 -0.07 -30.05
C PHE A 354 32.64 -1.28 -30.55
N GLU A 355 33.59 -1.10 -31.47
CA GLU A 355 34.41 -2.20 -31.99
C GLU A 355 35.29 -2.81 -30.89
N GLY A 356 35.89 -1.98 -30.05
CA GLY A 356 36.62 -2.42 -28.86
C GLY A 356 35.73 -3.18 -27.87
N PHE A 357 34.49 -2.72 -27.66
CA PHE A 357 33.50 -3.44 -26.86
C PHE A 357 33.20 -4.85 -27.41
N ILE A 358 32.96 -4.97 -28.73
CA ILE A 358 32.68 -6.27 -29.36
C ILE A 358 33.83 -7.24 -29.18
N SER A 359 35.07 -6.78 -29.38
CA SER A 359 36.25 -7.63 -29.19
C SER A 359 36.52 -7.99 -27.74
N GLN A 360 36.30 -7.08 -26.80
CA GLN A 360 36.48 -7.35 -25.37
C GLN A 360 35.48 -8.42 -24.86
N GLN A 361 34.28 -8.45 -25.43
CA GLN A 361 33.25 -9.43 -25.06
C GLN A 361 33.31 -10.72 -25.89
N GLY A 362 34.27 -10.85 -26.83
CA GLY A 362 34.43 -12.04 -27.68
C GLY A 362 33.22 -12.31 -28.58
N LEU A 363 32.62 -11.24 -29.13
CA LEU A 363 31.38 -11.31 -29.91
C LEU A 363 31.61 -11.23 -31.42
N GLU A 364 32.86 -11.35 -31.90
CA GLU A 364 33.20 -11.17 -33.31
C GLU A 364 32.47 -12.14 -34.24
N ASP A 365 32.20 -13.36 -33.77
CA ASP A 365 31.58 -14.44 -34.55
C ASP A 365 30.04 -14.50 -34.43
N GLN A 366 29.41 -13.49 -33.81
CA GLN A 366 27.94 -13.45 -33.66
C GLN A 366 27.22 -13.12 -34.98
N GLU A 367 25.95 -13.51 -35.07
CA GLU A 367 25.13 -13.17 -36.24
C GLU A 367 25.07 -11.65 -36.48
N GLU A 368 25.20 -11.23 -37.74
CA GLU A 368 25.20 -9.81 -38.14
C GLU A 368 23.98 -9.03 -37.62
N LYS A 369 22.84 -9.71 -37.50
CA LYS A 369 21.60 -9.14 -36.97
C LYS A 369 21.71 -8.78 -35.48
N ILE A 370 22.45 -9.57 -34.70
CA ILE A 370 22.71 -9.35 -33.27
C ILE A 370 23.68 -8.18 -33.10
N LEU A 371 24.76 -8.16 -33.88
CA LEU A 371 25.74 -7.06 -33.86
C LEU A 371 25.10 -5.71 -34.21
N LYS A 372 24.23 -5.66 -35.23
CA LYS A 372 23.46 -4.45 -35.57
C LYS A 372 22.50 -4.01 -34.47
N ALA A 373 21.91 -4.94 -33.73
CA ALA A 373 21.03 -4.61 -32.61
C ALA A 373 21.84 -4.03 -31.42
N LEU A 374 23.00 -4.62 -31.11
CA LEU A 374 23.91 -4.14 -30.07
C LEU A 374 24.50 -2.78 -30.40
N GLN A 375 24.90 -2.54 -31.65
CA GLN A 375 25.38 -1.24 -32.12
C GLN A 375 24.34 -0.14 -31.91
N ARG A 376 23.06 -0.41 -32.21
CA ARG A 376 21.98 0.56 -31.97
C ARG A 376 21.85 0.88 -30.49
N ILE A 377 21.84 -0.14 -29.63
CA ILE A 377 21.74 0.03 -28.18
C ILE A 377 22.91 0.86 -27.65
N TYR A 378 24.13 0.54 -28.08
CA TYR A 378 25.35 1.25 -27.72
C TYR A 378 25.31 2.72 -28.17
N ASN A 379 25.01 2.97 -29.45
CA ASN A 379 24.99 4.34 -30.00
C ASN A 379 23.91 5.20 -29.34
N THR A 380 22.73 4.63 -29.05
CA THR A 380 21.67 5.34 -28.33
C THR A 380 22.12 5.70 -26.91
N ALA A 381 22.72 4.77 -26.17
CA ALA A 381 23.20 5.04 -24.82
C ALA A 381 24.36 6.05 -24.79
N PHE A 382 25.27 6.00 -25.76
CA PHE A 382 26.35 6.98 -25.92
C PHE A 382 25.79 8.40 -26.15
N ALA A 383 24.77 8.52 -27.01
CA ALA A 383 24.09 9.79 -27.28
C ALA A 383 23.27 10.31 -26.07
N GLU A 384 22.60 9.42 -25.34
CA GLU A 384 21.86 9.78 -24.12
C GLU A 384 22.81 10.23 -22.99
N ALA A 385 23.91 9.51 -22.77
CA ALA A 385 24.90 9.80 -21.74
C ALA A 385 25.64 11.13 -21.96
N SER A 386 25.86 11.49 -23.23
CA SER A 386 26.48 12.76 -23.61
C SER A 386 25.55 13.98 -23.43
N THR A 387 24.27 13.79 -23.07
CA THR A 387 23.28 14.89 -23.01
C THR A 387 22.79 15.25 -21.60
N GLN A 388 22.88 14.41 -20.56
CA GLN A 388 22.62 14.84 -19.17
C GLN A 388 22.97 13.78 -18.11
N LEU A 389 23.56 14.24 -17.00
CA LEU A 389 23.84 13.51 -15.77
C LEU A 389 22.59 13.43 -14.87
N GLY A 390 22.29 12.23 -14.37
CA GLY A 390 21.46 12.03 -13.18
C GLY A 390 20.56 10.79 -13.25
N GLU A 391 21.07 9.61 -12.87
CA GLU A 391 20.22 8.44 -12.61
C GLU A 391 20.21 8.05 -11.14
N SER A 392 18.99 7.71 -10.72
CA SER A 392 18.43 7.57 -9.38
C SER A 392 18.65 6.18 -8.77
N TYR A 393 18.58 6.15 -7.44
CA TYR A 393 18.81 5.04 -6.53
C TYR A 393 17.60 4.08 -6.42
N PHE A 394 17.13 3.45 -7.51
CA PHE A 394 16.00 2.48 -7.44
C PHE A 394 16.06 1.36 -8.51
N GLY A 395 17.04 0.46 -8.41
CA GLY A 395 17.28 -0.58 -9.44
C GLY A 395 16.27 -1.74 -9.48
N SER A 396 15.78 -2.23 -8.33
CA SER A 396 14.87 -3.40 -8.29
C SER A 396 13.39 -3.05 -8.49
N PHE A 397 13.02 -1.78 -8.28
CA PHE A 397 11.66 -1.28 -8.46
C PHE A 397 11.33 -1.11 -9.94
N HIS A 398 12.29 -0.64 -10.75
CA HIS A 398 12.06 -0.26 -12.14
C HIS A 398 11.83 -1.45 -13.10
N GLU A 399 12.44 -2.62 -12.86
CA GLU A 399 12.17 -3.83 -13.66
C GLU A 399 10.78 -4.41 -13.35
N ARG A 400 10.32 -4.27 -12.11
CA ARG A 400 8.99 -4.68 -11.70
C ARG A 400 7.94 -3.70 -12.22
N GLU A 401 8.16 -2.40 -12.11
CA GLU A 401 7.34 -1.34 -12.72
C GLU A 401 7.13 -1.58 -14.22
N LYS A 402 8.18 -1.92 -14.98
CA LYS A 402 8.08 -2.26 -16.41
C LYS A 402 7.23 -3.50 -16.67
N ARG A 403 7.32 -4.52 -15.81
CA ARG A 403 6.46 -5.71 -15.90
C ARG A 403 5.01 -5.35 -15.61
N LEU A 404 4.77 -4.49 -14.62
CA LEU A 404 3.45 -4.07 -14.18
C LEU A 404 2.75 -3.19 -15.23
N MET A 405 3.46 -2.23 -15.84
CA MET A 405 2.93 -1.47 -16.99
C MET A 405 2.54 -2.40 -18.15
N ALA A 406 3.32 -3.46 -18.40
CA ALA A 406 2.98 -4.44 -19.41
C ALA A 406 1.75 -5.29 -19.03
N GLU A 407 1.56 -5.58 -17.73
CA GLU A 407 0.37 -6.27 -17.22
C GLU A 407 -0.87 -5.38 -17.28
N GLU A 408 -0.76 -4.10 -16.93
CA GLU A 408 -1.82 -3.10 -17.07
C GLU A 408 -2.22 -2.88 -18.53
N GLN A 409 -1.25 -2.82 -19.46
CA GLN A 409 -1.54 -2.77 -20.90
C GLN A 409 -2.32 -4.01 -21.39
N VAL A 410 -2.03 -5.18 -20.83
CA VAL A 410 -2.78 -6.41 -21.13
C VAL A 410 -4.21 -6.33 -20.57
N LEU A 411 -4.37 -5.81 -19.35
CA LEU A 411 -5.65 -5.63 -18.66
C LEU A 411 -6.54 -4.56 -19.30
N THR A 412 -5.95 -3.49 -19.82
CA THR A 412 -6.67 -2.34 -20.43
C THR A 412 -6.88 -2.49 -21.93
N GLU A 413 -6.28 -3.52 -22.54
CA GLU A 413 -6.34 -3.78 -23.99
C GLU A 413 -5.88 -2.60 -24.86
N SER A 414 -4.99 -1.77 -24.32
CA SER A 414 -4.44 -0.57 -24.95
C SER A 414 -3.46 -0.93 -26.07
N GLY A 415 -4.00 -1.39 -27.20
CA GLY A 415 -3.27 -1.73 -28.43
C GLY A 415 -4.07 -1.35 -29.69
N LYS A 416 -3.57 -1.73 -30.89
CA LYS A 416 -4.21 -1.41 -32.19
C LYS A 416 -5.66 -1.90 -32.34
N ASP A 417 -6.12 -2.79 -31.45
CA ASP A 417 -7.47 -3.38 -31.43
C ASP A 417 -8.40 -2.67 -30.41
N GLY A 418 -8.27 -1.34 -30.26
CA GLY A 418 -8.93 -0.50 -29.24
C GLY A 418 -10.47 -0.49 -29.21
N GLY A 419 -11.14 -1.42 -29.88
CA GLY A 419 -12.60 -1.60 -29.85
C GLY A 419 -13.14 -2.40 -28.66
N SER A 420 -12.29 -3.06 -27.87
CA SER A 420 -12.69 -3.95 -26.76
C SER A 420 -12.70 -3.29 -25.37
N GLN A 421 -12.29 -2.03 -25.27
CA GLN A 421 -12.26 -1.29 -24.01
C GLN A 421 -13.58 -0.53 -23.83
N TRP A 422 -14.17 -0.63 -22.64
CA TRP A 422 -15.27 0.23 -22.23
C TRP A 422 -14.74 1.50 -21.56
N SER A 423 -15.53 2.57 -21.63
CA SER A 423 -15.15 3.86 -21.05
C SER A 423 -16.36 4.58 -20.47
N ILE A 424 -16.21 5.03 -19.22
CA ILE A 424 -17.20 5.83 -18.49
C ILE A 424 -16.54 7.15 -18.10
N SER A 425 -16.99 8.24 -18.69
CA SER A 425 -16.57 9.59 -18.31
C SER A 425 -17.18 10.04 -16.99
N ALA A 426 -16.62 11.08 -16.38
CA ALA A 426 -17.17 11.66 -15.15
C ALA A 426 -18.65 12.06 -15.28
N THR A 427 -19.06 12.59 -16.44
CA THR A 427 -20.46 12.95 -16.71
C THR A 427 -21.37 11.72 -16.83
N GLU A 428 -20.88 10.62 -17.42
CA GLU A 428 -21.63 9.36 -17.53
C GLU A 428 -21.77 8.66 -16.18
N MET A 429 -20.80 8.82 -15.29
CA MET A 429 -20.88 8.31 -13.91
C MET A 429 -22.11 8.86 -13.17
N THR A 430 -22.54 10.10 -13.44
CA THR A 430 -23.79 10.64 -12.86
C THR A 430 -25.05 9.95 -13.39
N LYS A 431 -25.03 9.47 -14.64
CA LYS A 431 -26.14 8.69 -15.21
C LYS A 431 -26.17 7.26 -14.68
N MET A 432 -24.98 6.71 -14.41
CA MET A 432 -24.82 5.38 -13.84
C MET A 432 -25.40 5.23 -12.43
N ASP A 433 -25.67 6.33 -11.72
CA ASP A 433 -26.28 6.27 -10.39
C ASP A 433 -27.56 5.41 -10.38
N GLN A 434 -28.38 5.51 -11.43
CA GLN A 434 -29.62 4.75 -11.55
C GLN A 434 -29.42 3.28 -11.95
N ILE A 435 -28.21 2.89 -12.37
CA ILE A 435 -27.89 1.58 -12.95
C ILE A 435 -27.00 0.75 -12.02
N ALA A 436 -26.04 1.41 -11.37
CA ALA A 436 -24.94 0.79 -10.64
C ALA A 436 -24.75 1.36 -9.22
N GLU A 437 -25.73 2.15 -8.73
CA GLU A 437 -25.77 2.75 -7.39
C GLU A 437 -24.45 3.44 -7.04
N VAL A 438 -24.18 4.56 -7.70
CA VAL A 438 -22.89 5.25 -7.56
C VAL A 438 -22.84 5.95 -6.19
N VAL A 439 -21.98 5.48 -5.29
CA VAL A 439 -21.82 6.09 -3.97
C VAL A 439 -20.63 7.02 -3.98
N TYR A 440 -20.84 8.26 -3.53
CA TYR A 440 -19.75 9.18 -3.23
C TYR A 440 -19.41 9.12 -1.74
N TYR A 441 -18.16 8.76 -1.42
CA TYR A 441 -17.67 8.64 -0.05
C TYR A 441 -17.02 9.92 0.50
N GLY A 442 -17.07 11.03 -0.25
CA GLY A 442 -16.43 12.27 0.16
C GLY A 442 -15.06 12.50 -0.47
N THR A 443 -14.44 13.61 -0.05
CA THR A 443 -13.13 14.04 -0.53
C THR A 443 -12.17 14.10 0.64
N LEU A 444 -11.02 13.45 0.50
CA LEU A 444 -9.89 13.59 1.41
C LEU A 444 -9.18 14.91 1.13
N ASN A 445 -8.99 15.71 2.16
CA ASN A 445 -8.21 16.93 2.09
C ASN A 445 -6.72 16.61 2.29
N LEU A 446 -5.94 16.73 1.22
CA LEU A 446 -4.51 16.46 1.19
C LEU A 446 -3.69 17.73 0.97
N SER A 447 -4.30 18.89 1.21
CA SER A 447 -3.64 20.18 0.99
C SER A 447 -2.41 20.30 1.88
N THR A 448 -1.23 20.45 1.25
CA THR A 448 0.05 20.69 1.92
C THR A 448 -0.05 21.85 2.92
N LYS A 449 -0.84 22.89 2.60
CA LYS A 449 -1.10 24.02 3.49
C LYS A 449 -1.82 23.61 4.78
N ASN A 450 -2.90 22.84 4.66
CA ASN A 450 -3.69 22.39 5.81
C ASN A 450 -2.92 21.39 6.66
N ILE A 451 -2.24 20.44 6.01
CA ILE A 451 -1.40 19.45 6.67
C ILE A 451 -0.29 20.14 7.46
N LYS A 452 0.43 21.09 6.85
CA LYS A 452 1.46 21.87 7.55
C LYS A 452 0.89 22.65 8.74
N ALA A 453 -0.24 23.33 8.56
CA ALA A 453 -0.88 24.06 9.64
C ALA A 453 -1.31 23.16 10.80
N CYS A 454 -1.85 21.97 10.50
CA CYS A 454 -2.22 20.98 11.51
C CYS A 454 -0.98 20.39 12.19
N ALA A 455 0.07 20.07 11.43
CA ALA A 455 1.34 19.59 11.96
C ALA A 455 1.94 20.61 12.93
N ASP A 456 1.96 21.91 12.60
CA ASP A 456 2.44 22.96 13.51
C ASP A 456 1.63 23.02 14.82
N ILE A 457 0.30 22.91 14.73
CA ILE A 457 -0.58 22.88 15.90
C ILE A 457 -0.30 21.65 16.76
N TYR A 458 -0.18 20.48 16.14
CA TYR A 458 0.04 19.22 16.81
C TYR A 458 1.44 19.13 17.42
N ILE A 459 2.48 19.56 16.72
CA ILE A 459 3.86 19.63 17.24
C ILE A 459 3.91 20.50 18.48
N LYS A 460 3.25 21.68 18.45
CA LYS A 460 3.20 22.55 19.63
C LYS A 460 2.54 21.85 20.82
N LYS A 461 1.38 21.23 20.60
CA LYS A 461 0.65 20.51 21.67
C LYS A 461 1.43 19.32 22.20
N MET A 462 2.03 18.51 21.32
CA MET A 462 2.88 17.39 21.69
C MET A 462 4.10 17.85 22.48
N GLY A 463 4.70 18.99 22.11
CA GLY A 463 5.79 19.60 22.86
C GLY A 463 5.39 19.96 24.30
N GLU A 464 4.23 20.59 24.48
CA GLU A 464 3.69 20.95 25.80
C GLU A 464 3.41 19.69 26.66
N ASP A 465 2.75 18.69 26.08
CA ASP A 465 2.42 17.43 26.78
C ASP A 465 3.69 16.63 27.13
N MET A 466 4.65 16.55 26.23
CA MET A 466 5.92 15.84 26.45
C MET A 466 6.79 16.54 27.49
N MET A 467 6.87 17.87 27.46
CA MET A 467 7.58 18.63 28.48
C MET A 467 6.94 18.41 29.86
N THR A 468 5.61 18.41 29.92
CA THR A 468 4.88 18.09 31.16
C THR A 468 5.24 16.69 31.66
N LEU A 469 5.17 15.67 30.80
CA LEU A 469 5.53 14.30 31.17
C LEU A 469 6.97 14.17 31.68
N LEU A 470 7.92 14.83 31.02
CA LEU A 470 9.33 14.83 31.42
C LEU A 470 9.56 15.56 32.74
N GLU A 471 8.88 16.69 32.96
CA GLU A 471 8.92 17.44 34.22
C GLU A 471 8.33 16.61 35.37
N THR A 472 7.14 16.02 35.20
CA THR A 472 6.53 15.14 36.21
C THR A 472 7.40 13.91 36.50
N THR A 473 8.03 13.31 35.49
CA THR A 473 8.93 12.16 35.66
C THR A 473 10.23 12.55 36.39
N LYS A 474 10.77 13.73 36.09
CA LYS A 474 11.92 14.29 36.80
C LYS A 474 11.57 14.54 38.26
N ASP A 475 10.46 15.20 38.54
CA ASP A 475 10.02 15.51 39.90
C ASP A 475 9.75 14.23 40.70
N PHE A 476 9.10 13.24 40.08
CA PHE A 476 8.93 11.90 40.62
C PHE A 476 10.26 11.27 41.06
N THR A 477 11.24 11.26 40.16
CA THR A 477 12.56 10.68 40.42
C THR A 477 13.31 11.45 41.52
N GLN A 478 13.21 12.78 41.53
CA GLN A 478 13.80 13.62 42.57
C GLN A 478 13.16 13.37 43.94
N ASN A 479 11.84 13.21 44.00
CA ASN A 479 11.12 12.93 45.24
C ASN A 479 11.40 11.51 45.77
N ILE A 480 11.59 10.51 44.90
CA ILE A 480 12.12 9.20 45.30
C ILE A 480 13.51 9.34 45.91
N GLY A 481 14.43 10.03 45.22
CA GLY A 481 15.78 10.26 45.73
C GLY A 481 15.77 10.96 47.09
N LYS A 482 14.90 11.96 47.27
CA LYS A 482 14.72 12.70 48.52
C LYS A 482 14.08 11.88 49.64
N TYR A 483 13.19 10.93 49.32
CA TYR A 483 12.64 9.99 50.30
C TYR A 483 13.75 9.15 50.95
N PHE A 484 14.67 8.61 50.14
CA PHE A 484 15.76 7.76 50.62
C PHE A 484 16.94 8.53 51.23
N SER A 485 17.19 9.77 50.80
CA SER A 485 18.35 10.57 51.25
C SER A 485 18.04 11.53 52.42
N SER A 486 16.79 11.71 52.81
CA SER A 486 16.42 12.69 53.82
C SER A 486 16.61 12.17 55.26
N ASP A 487 17.45 12.85 56.04
CA ASP A 487 17.68 12.57 57.47
C ASP A 487 16.42 12.70 58.35
N ARG A 488 15.44 13.49 57.91
CA ARG A 488 14.19 13.73 58.66
C ARG A 488 13.06 12.89 58.10
N ARG A 489 12.49 12.02 58.96
CA ARG A 489 11.34 11.16 58.62
C ARG A 489 10.15 11.93 58.04
N SER A 490 9.82 13.12 58.56
CA SER A 490 8.70 13.92 58.06
C SER A 490 8.93 14.46 56.65
N THR A 491 10.16 14.85 56.31
CA THR A 491 10.55 15.27 54.97
C THR A 491 10.54 14.08 53.99
N ALA A 492 11.06 12.93 54.43
CA ALA A 492 10.99 11.69 53.66
C ALA A 492 9.53 11.32 53.35
N MET A 493 8.66 11.24 54.37
CA MET A 493 7.24 10.90 54.16
C MET A 493 6.52 11.83 53.19
N ARG A 494 6.82 13.14 53.23
CA ARG A 494 6.25 14.11 52.29
C ARG A 494 6.76 13.90 50.86
N ALA A 495 8.05 13.58 50.70
CA ALA A 495 8.62 13.27 49.39
C ALA A 495 8.03 11.98 48.81
N ASN A 496 7.84 10.95 49.63
CA ASN A 496 7.15 9.72 49.20
C ASN A 496 5.70 9.99 48.76
N GLN A 497 4.95 10.79 49.52
CA GLN A 497 3.58 11.13 49.12
C GLN A 497 3.55 11.85 47.76
N LYS A 498 4.44 12.83 47.56
CA LYS A 498 4.57 13.51 46.26
C LYS A 498 4.97 12.58 45.13
N ALA A 499 5.93 11.69 45.35
CA ALA A 499 6.31 10.70 44.36
C ALA A 499 5.15 9.75 44.01
N GLN A 500 4.29 9.39 44.95
CA GLN A 500 3.10 8.59 44.65
C GLN A 500 2.08 9.37 43.82
N GLU A 501 1.86 10.65 44.13
CA GLU A 501 0.99 11.55 43.37
C GLU A 501 1.51 11.74 41.94
N GLU A 502 2.78 12.11 41.78
CA GLU A 502 3.46 12.32 40.50
C GLU A 502 3.56 11.02 39.70
N GLY A 503 3.82 9.88 40.35
CA GLY A 503 3.83 8.56 39.70
C GLY A 503 2.45 8.18 39.17
N THR A 504 1.38 8.50 39.91
CA THR A 504 0.01 8.32 39.44
C THR A 504 -0.29 9.23 38.26
N GLU A 505 0.21 10.47 38.27
CA GLU A 505 0.09 11.43 37.18
C GLU A 505 0.84 10.95 35.93
N VAL A 506 2.07 10.47 36.04
CA VAL A 506 2.83 9.87 34.92
C VAL A 506 2.06 8.69 34.33
N VAL A 507 1.55 7.78 35.18
CA VAL A 507 0.73 6.66 34.70
C VAL A 507 -0.53 7.17 34.02
N SER A 508 -1.20 8.19 34.53
CA SER A 508 -2.38 8.80 33.91
C SER A 508 -2.05 9.41 32.54
N LEU A 509 -0.95 10.17 32.43
CA LEU A 509 -0.47 10.77 31.18
C LEU A 509 -0.12 9.69 30.14
N LEU A 510 0.40 8.54 30.56
CA LEU A 510 0.75 7.41 29.69
C LEU A 510 -0.43 6.47 29.36
N ALA A 511 -1.36 6.27 30.30
CA ALA A 511 -2.45 5.29 30.21
C ALA A 511 -3.66 5.77 29.41
N GLN A 512 -3.69 7.04 28.96
CA GLN A 512 -4.71 7.55 28.04
C GLN A 512 -4.54 7.02 26.58
N ALA A 513 -4.33 5.71 26.45
CA ALA A 513 -4.51 4.94 25.22
C ALA A 513 -6.02 4.75 24.96
N PRO A 514 -6.46 4.51 23.70
CA PRO A 514 -7.88 4.57 23.36
C PRO A 514 -8.65 3.53 24.17
N ALA A 515 -9.67 4.00 24.90
CA ALA A 515 -10.66 3.12 25.51
C ALA A 515 -11.11 2.11 24.47
N THR A 516 -10.87 0.83 24.74
CA THR A 516 -11.62 -0.26 24.18
C THR A 516 -13.07 -0.02 24.56
N THR A 517 -13.86 0.54 23.64
CA THR A 517 -15.30 0.36 23.71
C THR A 517 -15.54 -1.11 23.41
N ASP A 518 -15.56 -1.92 24.45
CA ASP A 518 -16.21 -3.21 24.44
C ASP A 518 -17.69 -2.95 24.16
N THR A 519 -18.06 -2.93 22.89
CA THR A 519 -19.44 -3.17 22.48
C THR A 519 -19.57 -4.67 22.30
N GLU A 520 -20.06 -5.34 23.34
CA GLU A 520 -20.84 -6.56 23.16
C GLU A 520 -22.00 -6.26 22.20
N ILE A 521 -21.90 -6.74 20.96
CA ILE A 521 -23.00 -7.33 20.16
C ILE A 521 -22.41 -8.46 19.33
#